data_AF-A0A8H8ITJ6-F1
#
_entry.id   AF-A0A8H8ITJ6-F1
#
_cell.length_a   1.000
_cell.length_b   1.000
_cell.length_c   1.000
_cell.angle_alpha   90.00
_cell.angle_beta   90.00
_cell.angle_gamma   90.00
#
_symmetry.space_group_name_H-M   'P 1'
#
loop_
_entity.id
_entity.type
_entity.pdbx_description
1 polymer ?
#
loop_
_entity_poly.entity_id
_entity_poly.type
_entity_poly.pdbx_seq_one_letter_code
_entity_poly.pdbx_strand_id
1 'polypeptide(L)'
;MLPEFRAGKQSPETQNWRRGYTCLERPPLADDDSAWAMLRRQVLRQFRTITTSAAQASPRAVPKTLRTPLPDPARRVYAFAFGVGGVTLGLVGYKLLPRTADHSDLAKGETLELSPSGLIPYDEIQKHNSRDSCWVIVNGEVYDVTGFLKDHPGGIAPILKVAGSDATRIFVPIHPPDTLGTLPPGMHLGSVDPATMPALSTQLTEEELRIERARAALPPPDAAINLADIEKLARTVLNQTAWAYYRSAGDDEFSYRENAYAFRRYWFRPRVMNKVSSIQTSTTILGIPTSLPIFVSPAALARLGHPQGEVGITRGVASEGIIQGISINASCSLQEITDARTTDFSPSASTAPLGSPSQTHSSSNAPPTRTENGQQHDDKTQPLIFQIYLNKQRELSESLLRKVESMGFRALMVTVDAAVAGNRELDRRAKQPESSSFGPAQYGAKPSNGNNSQGVAQAISGYQDPDVCWADIAWIRSITNLPLVIKGIQCVEDAEKAYEHGVEGIVLSNHGGRELDFSPPPIDVLYELRQKRPDIFEDGKMEVFIDGGVRRGTDVLKALCLGAKAVGLGRPFLYANAAWGEEGVRRTVQIMREEIETGMRLLGVTRIQDLKPEHVKYMAREPAPVPSPSAEPGL
;
A
#
# COMPACT_ATOMS: atom_id res chain seq x y z
N MET A 1 -41.57 47.95 -15.36
CA MET A 1 -40.57 49.01 -15.55
C MET A 1 -39.37 48.71 -14.66
N LEU A 2 -38.27 48.28 -15.28
CA LEU A 2 -36.84 48.26 -14.88
C LEU A 2 -36.16 47.12 -15.70
N PRO A 3 -34.91 47.28 -16.13
CA PRO A 3 -34.58 47.21 -17.55
C PRO A 3 -33.62 46.07 -17.95
N GLU A 4 -33.63 45.77 -19.25
CA GLU A 4 -32.69 44.90 -19.94
C GLU A 4 -31.24 45.38 -19.80
N PHE A 5 -30.34 44.48 -19.38
CA PHE A 5 -28.90 44.69 -19.46
C PHE A 5 -28.32 43.98 -20.69
N ARG A 6 -27.75 44.80 -21.58
CA ARG A 6 -27.04 44.41 -22.81
C ARG A 6 -25.77 43.62 -22.51
N ALA A 7 -25.53 42.62 -23.36
CA ALA A 7 -24.28 41.86 -23.43
C ALA A 7 -23.09 42.77 -23.79
N GLY A 8 -22.05 42.75 -22.94
CA GLY A 8 -20.76 43.34 -23.19
C GLY A 8 -19.86 42.42 -24.01
N LYS A 9 -19.13 43.03 -24.95
CA LYS A 9 -18.23 42.44 -25.94
C LYS A 9 -17.13 41.56 -25.29
N GLN A 10 -16.96 40.35 -25.81
CA GLN A 10 -15.73 39.56 -25.62
C GLN A 10 -14.63 40.06 -26.57
N SER A 11 -13.40 40.13 -26.07
CA SER A 11 -12.18 40.40 -26.83
C SER A 11 -11.78 39.18 -27.69
N PRO A 12 -11.09 39.37 -28.83
CA PRO A 12 -10.77 38.30 -29.77
C PRO A 12 -9.42 37.67 -29.43
N GLU A 13 -9.38 36.63 -28.60
CA GLU A 13 -8.14 35.83 -28.44
C GLU A 13 -8.36 34.34 -28.07
N THR A 14 -9.52 33.76 -28.34
CA THR A 14 -9.80 32.33 -28.06
C THR A 14 -10.36 31.52 -29.23
N GLN A 15 -10.21 31.99 -30.47
CA GLN A 15 -10.47 31.16 -31.66
C GLN A 15 -9.18 30.46 -32.10
N ASN A 16 -8.85 29.31 -31.51
CA ASN A 16 -8.01 28.28 -32.17
C ASN A 16 -8.03 26.88 -31.51
N TRP A 17 -9.14 26.46 -30.89
CA TRP A 17 -9.33 25.05 -30.48
C TRP A 17 -10.77 24.56 -30.73
N ARG A 18 -11.28 24.76 -31.96
CA ARG A 18 -12.50 24.10 -32.44
C ARG A 18 -12.26 23.47 -33.80
N ARG A 19 -11.88 22.19 -33.82
CA ARG A 19 -12.13 21.21 -34.91
C ARG A 19 -11.70 19.80 -34.49
N GLY A 20 -12.63 18.84 -34.61
CA GLY A 20 -12.50 17.41 -34.29
C GLY A 20 -12.86 17.12 -32.83
N TYR A 21 -14.02 16.56 -32.47
CA TYR A 21 -14.67 15.37 -33.01
C TYR A 21 -16.20 15.55 -33.02
N THR A 22 -16.82 15.39 -34.18
CA THR A 22 -18.27 15.24 -34.31
C THR A 22 -18.67 13.81 -33.98
N CYS A 23 -19.64 13.71 -33.06
CA CYS A 23 -20.42 12.54 -32.73
C CYS A 23 -20.98 11.88 -34.01
N LEU A 24 -20.69 10.60 -34.25
CA LEU A 24 -21.40 9.81 -35.25
C LEU A 24 -22.74 9.37 -34.64
N GLU A 25 -23.82 9.90 -35.21
CA GLU A 25 -25.18 9.48 -34.95
C GLU A 25 -25.36 7.97 -35.24
N ARG A 26 -26.04 7.26 -34.35
CA ARG A 26 -26.49 5.88 -34.60
C ARG A 26 -27.66 5.89 -35.60
N PRO A 27 -27.65 5.07 -36.67
CA PRO A 27 -28.86 4.79 -37.42
C PRO A 27 -29.70 3.70 -36.71
N PRO A 28 -31.01 3.61 -37.01
CA PRO A 28 -31.94 2.73 -36.29
C PRO A 28 -31.75 1.26 -36.68
N LEU A 29 -31.98 0.37 -35.71
CA LEU A 29 -32.00 -1.08 -35.87
C LEU A 29 -33.14 -1.50 -36.80
N ALA A 30 -32.80 -2.21 -37.88
CA ALA A 30 -33.72 -3.04 -38.64
C ALA A 30 -33.18 -4.48 -38.60
N ASP A 31 -34.09 -5.42 -38.32
CA ASP A 31 -33.87 -6.86 -38.31
C ASP A 31 -33.32 -7.35 -39.66
N ASP A 32 -32.21 -8.13 -39.66
CA ASP A 32 -32.09 -9.21 -40.64
C ASP A 32 -31.00 -10.25 -40.30
N ASP A 33 -31.38 -11.51 -40.47
CA ASP A 33 -30.80 -12.72 -39.91
C ASP A 33 -29.80 -13.40 -40.89
N SER A 34 -28.91 -12.63 -41.52
CA SER A 34 -28.10 -13.15 -42.66
C SER A 34 -26.58 -12.92 -42.61
N ALA A 35 -26.05 -12.25 -41.59
CA ALA A 35 -24.60 -11.97 -41.49
C ALA A 35 -23.74 -13.14 -40.96
N TRP A 36 -24.35 -14.17 -40.34
CA TRP A 36 -23.63 -15.31 -39.74
C TRP A 36 -23.40 -16.49 -40.70
N ALA A 37 -23.90 -16.44 -41.94
CA ALA A 37 -23.77 -17.53 -42.91
C ALA A 37 -22.55 -17.41 -43.86
N MET A 38 -21.92 -16.22 -43.99
CA MET A 38 -20.80 -16.02 -44.93
C MET A 38 -19.40 -16.20 -44.33
N LEU A 39 -19.22 -16.12 -43.01
CA LEU A 39 -17.90 -16.26 -42.36
C LEU A 39 -17.48 -17.71 -42.06
N ARG A 40 -18.39 -18.70 -42.23
CA ARG A 40 -18.07 -20.13 -42.09
C ARG A 40 -17.55 -20.81 -43.37
N ARG A 41 -17.44 -20.10 -44.50
CA ARG A 41 -17.02 -20.69 -45.80
C ARG A 41 -15.61 -20.32 -46.28
N GLN A 42 -14.84 -19.53 -45.54
CA GLN A 42 -13.48 -19.11 -45.96
C GLN A 42 -12.30 -19.76 -45.21
N VAL A 43 -12.54 -20.60 -44.20
CA VAL A 43 -11.45 -21.22 -43.39
C VAL A 43 -11.19 -22.70 -43.74
N LEU A 44 -11.95 -23.31 -44.65
CA LEU A 44 -11.83 -24.74 -45.01
C LEU A 44 -11.35 -24.98 -46.45
N ARG A 45 -10.32 -24.28 -46.92
CA ARG A 45 -9.80 -24.50 -48.29
C ARG A 45 -8.29 -24.46 -48.51
N GLN A 46 -7.47 -24.58 -47.48
CA GLN A 46 -6.02 -24.77 -47.65
C GLN A 46 -5.44 -25.80 -46.69
N PHE A 47 -5.84 -27.06 -46.86
CA PHE A 47 -5.01 -28.20 -46.45
C PHE A 47 -5.24 -29.39 -47.41
N ARG A 48 -4.12 -29.98 -47.87
CA ARG A 48 -3.93 -31.20 -48.69
C ARG A 48 -4.11 -31.01 -50.21
N THR A 49 -3.20 -31.39 -51.10
CA THR A 49 -1.98 -32.23 -51.04
C THR A 49 -1.24 -32.07 -52.38
N ILE A 50 0.10 -32.22 -52.42
CA ILE A 50 0.82 -33.15 -53.32
C ILE A 50 2.29 -33.23 -52.85
N THR A 51 2.76 -34.47 -52.79
CA THR A 51 4.02 -34.99 -52.27
C THR A 51 5.03 -35.33 -53.37
N THR A 52 6.26 -35.61 -52.93
CA THR A 52 7.35 -36.47 -53.48
C THR A 52 8.45 -35.86 -54.36
N SER A 53 9.66 -35.81 -53.78
CA SER A 53 10.87 -36.47 -54.31
C SER A 53 11.85 -36.71 -53.15
N ALA A 54 12.50 -37.88 -53.15
CA ALA A 54 13.35 -38.41 -52.10
C ALA A 54 14.75 -38.75 -52.64
N ALA A 55 15.80 -38.54 -51.84
CA ALA A 55 17.09 -39.25 -51.85
C ALA A 55 17.89 -38.87 -50.58
N GLN A 56 17.97 -39.76 -49.58
CA GLN A 56 19.10 -40.66 -49.25
C GLN A 56 20.31 -40.03 -48.54
N ALA A 57 20.50 -40.36 -47.24
CA ALA A 57 21.80 -40.68 -46.64
C ALA A 57 21.63 -41.39 -45.27
N SER A 58 22.41 -42.47 -45.09
CA SER A 58 22.36 -43.52 -44.06
C SER A 58 22.96 -43.16 -42.68
N PRO A 59 22.69 -43.97 -41.62
CA PRO A 59 23.20 -43.76 -40.25
C PRO A 59 24.57 -44.43 -40.05
N ARG A 60 25.44 -43.86 -39.20
CA ARG A 60 26.75 -44.44 -38.87
C ARG A 60 26.93 -44.68 -37.38
N ALA A 61 27.61 -45.80 -37.13
CA ALA A 61 27.70 -46.59 -35.92
C ALA A 61 28.55 -46.02 -34.75
N VAL A 62 28.26 -46.59 -33.59
CA VAL A 62 28.98 -46.59 -32.30
C VAL A 62 30.41 -47.17 -32.42
N PRO A 63 31.35 -46.71 -31.59
CA PRO A 63 32.35 -47.62 -30.99
C PRO A 63 32.28 -47.66 -29.45
N LYS A 64 32.37 -48.89 -28.93
CA LYS A 64 32.57 -49.24 -27.52
C LYS A 64 34.07 -49.31 -27.18
N THR A 65 34.31 -49.35 -25.85
CA THR A 65 35.51 -49.66 -25.04
C THR A 65 36.41 -48.46 -24.69
N LEU A 66 36.55 -48.00 -23.45
CA LEU A 66 36.79 -48.55 -22.08
C LEU A 66 38.18 -48.11 -21.59
N ARG A 67 38.23 -47.20 -20.62
CA ARG A 67 39.04 -47.31 -19.40
C ARG A 67 38.54 -46.31 -18.36
N THR A 68 38.21 -46.85 -17.19
CA THR A 68 37.80 -46.20 -15.94
C THR A 68 38.99 -45.54 -15.24
N PRO A 69 38.72 -44.65 -14.26
CA PRO A 69 38.91 -45.09 -12.86
C PRO A 69 37.63 -45.03 -12.01
N LEU A 70 37.66 -45.88 -10.98
CA LEU A 70 36.64 -46.30 -10.01
C LEU A 70 36.36 -45.26 -8.88
N PRO A 71 35.38 -45.52 -7.98
CA PRO A 71 34.46 -44.54 -7.38
C PRO A 71 34.52 -44.42 -5.84
N ASP A 72 33.55 -43.62 -5.33
CA ASP A 72 32.91 -43.65 -3.98
C ASP A 72 33.57 -42.78 -2.88
N PRO A 73 32.84 -42.29 -1.83
CA PRO A 73 31.48 -42.68 -1.42
C PRO A 73 30.50 -41.57 -0.99
N ALA A 74 29.25 -42.03 -0.80
CA ALA A 74 28.15 -41.43 -0.04
C ALA A 74 26.95 -40.87 -0.85
N ARG A 75 26.29 -41.75 -1.60
CA ARG A 75 24.81 -41.78 -1.59
C ARG A 75 24.35 -42.58 -0.38
N ARG A 76 23.41 -42.02 0.40
CA ARG A 76 22.45 -42.82 1.16
C ARG A 76 21.04 -42.28 0.94
N VAL A 77 20.17 -43.23 0.61
CA VAL A 77 18.70 -43.14 0.50
C VAL A 77 18.08 -43.50 1.86
N TYR A 78 16.76 -43.28 1.97
CA TYR A 78 15.74 -43.77 2.90
C TYR A 78 15.22 -42.66 3.83
N ALA A 79 13.93 -42.28 3.86
CA ALA A 79 12.62 -42.94 3.94
C ALA A 79 11.94 -42.52 5.27
N PHE A 80 10.64 -42.27 5.22
CA PHE A 80 9.78 -41.72 6.27
C PHE A 80 9.64 -42.62 7.53
N ALA A 81 9.49 -41.99 8.70
CA ALA A 81 8.72 -42.52 9.83
C ALA A 81 8.22 -41.39 10.76
N PHE A 82 6.94 -41.44 11.14
CA PHE A 82 6.27 -40.58 12.13
C PHE A 82 6.76 -40.87 13.56
N GLY A 83 6.79 -39.84 14.42
CA GLY A 83 6.98 -39.99 15.87
C GLY A 83 6.76 -38.68 16.62
N VAL A 84 5.72 -38.66 17.47
CA VAL A 84 5.22 -37.55 18.30
C VAL A 84 6.12 -37.28 19.51
N GLY A 85 6.30 -36.01 19.89
CA GLY A 85 6.47 -35.61 21.30
C GLY A 85 7.57 -34.59 21.59
N GLY A 86 7.19 -33.46 22.23
CA GLY A 86 8.08 -32.71 23.12
C GLY A 86 8.41 -31.27 22.70
N VAL A 87 7.66 -30.32 23.27
CA VAL A 87 7.92 -28.88 23.25
C VAL A 87 9.19 -28.54 24.05
N THR A 88 10.11 -27.74 23.50
CA THR A 88 10.88 -26.74 24.27
C THR A 88 11.36 -25.59 23.37
N LEU A 89 11.13 -24.36 23.86
CA LEU A 89 11.52 -23.05 23.33
C LEU A 89 13.02 -22.89 23.01
N GLY A 90 13.32 -22.04 22.01
CA GLY A 90 14.53 -21.20 22.01
C GLY A 90 15.33 -21.16 20.70
N LEU A 91 15.46 -19.95 20.14
CA LEU A 91 16.49 -19.49 19.20
C LEU A 91 16.64 -20.24 17.86
N VAL A 92 16.07 -19.67 16.78
CA VAL A 92 16.52 -19.98 15.42
C VAL A 92 17.09 -18.72 14.79
N GLY A 93 18.40 -18.56 14.98
CA GLY A 93 19.22 -17.67 14.15
C GLY A 93 19.38 -18.27 12.74
N TYR A 94 19.40 -17.39 11.75
CA TYR A 94 19.65 -17.72 10.36
C TYR A 94 21.00 -18.46 10.21
N LYS A 95 20.95 -19.72 9.80
CA LYS A 95 22.05 -20.40 9.10
C LYS A 95 21.43 -21.26 8.01
N LEU A 96 21.71 -20.93 6.75
CA LEU A 96 21.99 -21.88 5.68
C LEU A 96 22.57 -21.11 4.47
N LEU A 97 23.87 -21.34 4.24
CA LEU A 97 24.66 -20.93 3.07
C LEU A 97 24.20 -21.66 1.79
N PRO A 98 24.63 -21.20 0.59
CA PRO A 98 25.68 -22.01 -0.05
C PRO A 98 26.78 -21.22 -0.77
N ARG A 99 27.91 -21.94 -0.90
CA ARG A 99 29.17 -21.67 -1.62
C ARG A 99 30.14 -20.69 -0.96
N THR A 100 31.18 -21.32 -0.41
CA THR A 100 32.52 -20.78 -0.18
C THR A 100 32.96 -19.89 -1.35
N ALA A 101 32.82 -18.58 -1.17
CA ALA A 101 33.92 -17.72 -1.59
C ALA A 101 35.11 -18.18 -0.75
N ASP A 102 36.24 -18.41 -1.42
CA ASP A 102 37.50 -18.71 -0.77
C ASP A 102 37.80 -17.55 0.19
N HIS A 103 37.48 -17.73 1.47
CA HIS A 103 37.82 -16.78 2.54
C HIS A 103 39.28 -17.02 2.93
N SER A 104 40.18 -16.87 1.96
CA SER A 104 41.62 -16.86 2.18
C SER A 104 42.28 -15.53 1.78
N ASP A 105 41.53 -14.53 1.33
CA ASP A 105 42.05 -13.19 1.00
C ASP A 105 41.54 -12.03 1.88
N LEU A 106 40.88 -12.31 3.02
CA LEU A 106 40.50 -11.29 4.02
C LEU A 106 41.37 -11.40 5.27
N ALA A 107 42.66 -11.17 5.11
CA ALA A 107 43.58 -10.88 6.19
C ALA A 107 44.75 -10.04 5.67
N LYS A 108 44.46 -8.82 5.20
CA LYS A 108 45.37 -7.70 5.47
C LYS A 108 44.80 -7.01 6.70
N GLY A 109 45.41 -7.30 7.85
CA GLY A 109 45.03 -6.70 9.12
C GLY A 109 45.25 -5.19 9.06
N GLU A 110 44.16 -4.45 8.94
CA GLU A 110 44.07 -3.13 9.55
C GLU A 110 43.53 -3.36 10.96
N THR A 111 44.31 -2.93 11.95
CA THR A 111 43.96 -3.09 13.36
C THR A 111 42.96 -1.98 13.64
N LEU A 112 41.73 -2.32 14.02
CA LEU A 112 40.68 -1.35 14.32
C LEU A 112 41.22 -0.37 15.38
N GLU A 113 41.44 0.90 15.02
CA GLU A 113 41.98 1.90 15.94
C GLU A 113 40.90 2.22 16.98
N LEU A 114 41.13 1.82 18.24
CA LEU A 114 40.22 2.13 19.35
C LEU A 114 40.78 3.29 20.17
N SER A 115 39.87 4.14 20.67
CA SER A 115 40.24 5.17 21.64
C SER A 115 40.70 4.53 22.96
N PRO A 116 41.35 5.29 23.87
CA PRO A 116 41.77 4.78 25.17
C PRO A 116 40.64 4.19 26.03
N SER A 117 39.39 4.56 25.74
CA SER A 117 38.15 4.06 26.37
C SER A 117 37.56 2.83 25.66
N GLY A 118 38.19 2.31 24.61
CA GLY A 118 37.72 1.14 23.85
C GLY A 118 36.56 1.44 22.90
N LEU A 119 36.33 2.71 22.56
CA LEU A 119 35.30 3.16 21.61
C LEU A 119 35.93 3.43 20.24
N ILE A 120 35.12 3.43 19.19
CA ILE A 120 35.60 3.66 17.81
C ILE A 120 35.69 5.18 17.56
N PRO A 121 36.87 5.76 17.30
CA PRO A 121 37.01 7.18 16.96
C PRO A 121 36.28 7.55 15.66
N TYR A 122 35.75 8.77 15.58
CA TYR A 122 35.00 9.23 14.41
C TYR A 122 35.87 9.31 13.13
N ASP A 123 37.13 9.71 13.27
CA ASP A 123 38.10 9.78 12.17
C ASP A 123 38.43 8.40 11.59
N GLU A 124 38.40 7.34 12.40
CA GLU A 124 38.45 5.96 11.92
C GLU A 124 37.26 5.66 11.01
N ILE A 125 36.04 5.96 11.46
CA ILE A 125 34.81 5.72 10.69
C ILE A 125 34.82 6.48 9.36
N GLN A 126 35.36 7.69 9.33
CA GLN A 126 35.48 8.51 8.11
C GLN A 126 36.36 7.87 7.02
N LYS A 127 37.26 6.92 7.37
CA LYS A 127 38.06 6.16 6.39
C LYS A 127 37.19 5.21 5.55
N HIS A 128 36.01 4.81 6.06
CA HIS A 128 35.10 3.85 5.45
C HIS A 128 33.93 4.54 4.73
N ASN A 129 34.24 5.37 3.73
CA ASN A 129 33.27 6.24 3.03
C ASN A 129 33.03 5.87 1.54
N SER A 130 33.36 4.64 1.13
CA SER A 130 33.36 4.22 -0.27
C SER A 130 32.53 2.94 -0.51
N ARG A 131 32.35 2.55 -1.77
CA ARG A 131 31.60 1.33 -2.11
C ARG A 131 32.26 0.04 -1.63
N ASP A 132 33.58 0.02 -1.59
CA ASP A 132 34.36 -1.16 -1.21
C ASP A 132 34.70 -1.18 0.29
N SER A 133 34.33 -0.12 1.01
CA SER A 133 34.52 0.04 2.45
C SER A 133 33.57 1.14 2.95
N CYS A 134 32.43 0.73 3.53
CA CYS A 134 31.30 1.58 3.88
C CYS A 134 30.82 1.33 5.32
N TRP A 135 31.16 2.24 6.23
CA TRP A 135 30.63 2.22 7.60
C TRP A 135 29.66 3.37 7.81
N VAL A 136 28.70 3.18 8.71
CA VAL A 136 27.73 4.22 9.10
C VAL A 136 27.50 4.18 10.60
N ILE A 137 27.18 5.34 11.19
CA ILE A 137 26.73 5.44 12.57
C ILE A 137 25.20 5.53 12.59
N VAL A 138 24.55 4.72 13.43
CA VAL A 138 23.12 4.83 13.72
C VAL A 138 22.91 4.72 15.23
N ASN A 139 22.32 5.75 15.84
CA ASN A 139 22.10 5.85 17.29
C ASN A 139 23.38 5.66 18.13
N GLY A 140 24.52 6.16 17.65
CA GLY A 140 25.81 6.03 18.33
C GLY A 140 26.50 4.67 18.16
N GLU A 141 25.92 3.76 17.38
CA GLU A 141 26.50 2.45 17.07
C GLU A 141 27.03 2.43 15.64
N VAL A 142 28.21 1.83 15.44
CA VAL A 142 28.93 1.73 14.16
C VAL A 142 28.64 0.40 13.48
N TYR A 143 28.27 0.46 12.20
CA TYR A 143 27.97 -0.72 11.40
C TYR A 143 28.80 -0.75 10.12
N ASP A 144 29.44 -1.90 9.86
CA ASP A 144 30.00 -2.22 8.54
C ASP A 144 28.89 -2.77 7.64
N VAL A 145 28.42 -1.91 6.75
CA VAL A 145 27.36 -2.24 5.80
C VAL A 145 27.89 -2.56 4.40
N THR A 146 29.21 -2.68 4.23
CA THR A 146 29.86 -2.92 2.92
C THR A 146 29.29 -4.13 2.20
N GLY A 147 29.17 -5.26 2.92
CA GLY A 147 28.60 -6.49 2.39
C GLY A 147 27.09 -6.40 2.13
N PHE A 148 26.39 -5.54 2.87
CA PHE A 148 24.94 -5.36 2.81
C PHE A 148 24.48 -4.37 1.73
N LEU A 149 25.38 -3.53 1.18
CA LEU A 149 25.03 -2.49 0.20
C LEU A 149 24.15 -3.01 -0.94
N LYS A 150 24.48 -4.18 -1.49
CA LYS A 150 23.77 -4.77 -2.63
C LYS A 150 22.39 -5.33 -2.27
N ASP A 151 22.20 -5.67 -1.00
CA ASP A 151 20.99 -6.30 -0.47
C ASP A 151 20.05 -5.27 0.18
N HIS A 152 20.50 -4.03 0.35
CA HIS A 152 19.67 -2.95 0.89
C HIS A 152 18.46 -2.69 -0.04
N PRO A 153 17.22 -2.85 0.46
CA PRO A 153 16.01 -2.64 -0.33
C PRO A 153 15.90 -1.22 -0.89
N GLY A 154 16.50 -0.25 -0.19
CA GLY A 154 16.58 1.16 -0.56
C GLY A 154 17.47 1.49 -1.77
N GLY A 155 18.21 0.49 -2.27
CA GLY A 155 19.33 0.66 -3.19
C GLY A 155 20.63 1.12 -2.51
N ILE A 156 21.74 1.04 -3.24
CA ILE A 156 23.10 1.35 -2.74
C ILE A 156 23.30 2.86 -2.50
N ALA A 157 22.76 3.68 -3.39
CA ALA A 157 23.09 5.11 -3.44
C ALA A 157 22.72 5.90 -2.17
N PRO A 158 21.58 5.68 -1.50
CA PRO A 158 21.27 6.36 -0.24
C PRO A 158 22.28 6.11 0.88
N ILE A 159 22.80 4.88 1.00
CA ILE A 159 23.79 4.53 2.03
C ILE A 159 25.13 5.18 1.73
N LEU A 160 25.58 5.14 0.47
CA LEU A 160 26.87 5.73 0.09
C LEU A 160 26.94 7.25 0.31
N LYS A 161 25.80 7.94 0.32
CA LYS A 161 25.76 9.38 0.64
C LYS A 161 26.10 9.70 2.08
N VAL A 162 25.94 8.74 2.98
CA VAL A 162 26.21 8.87 4.42
C VAL A 162 27.35 7.94 4.87
N ALA A 163 28.06 7.33 3.92
CA ALA A 163 29.20 6.47 4.23
C ALA A 163 30.29 7.26 4.97
N GLY A 164 30.84 6.66 6.01
CA GLY A 164 31.79 7.28 6.93
C GLY A 164 31.19 8.38 7.81
N SER A 165 29.87 8.41 8.02
CA SER A 165 29.20 9.49 8.77
C SER A 165 28.02 9.00 9.62
N ASP A 166 27.42 9.93 10.38
CA ASP A 166 26.22 9.67 11.17
C ASP A 166 24.94 9.74 10.32
N ALA A 167 24.34 8.57 10.12
CA ALA A 167 23.14 8.36 9.32
C ALA A 167 21.85 8.41 10.16
N THR A 168 21.93 8.59 11.49
CA THR A 168 20.81 8.44 12.43
C THR A 168 19.58 9.23 12.02
N ARG A 169 19.76 10.52 11.67
CA ARG A 169 18.66 11.43 11.32
C ARG A 169 17.92 11.03 10.04
N ILE A 170 18.58 10.30 9.14
CA ILE A 170 18.00 9.82 7.89
C ILE A 170 17.43 8.42 8.08
N PHE A 171 18.09 7.58 8.87
CA PHE A 171 17.71 6.18 9.10
C PHE A 171 16.42 6.05 9.92
N VAL A 172 16.36 6.71 11.08
CA VAL A 172 15.28 6.52 12.07
C VAL A 172 13.87 6.81 11.53
N PRO A 173 13.64 7.87 10.73
CA PRO A 173 12.30 8.16 10.23
C PRO A 173 11.76 7.18 9.18
N ILE A 174 12.64 6.38 8.56
CA ILE A 174 12.27 5.53 7.41
C ILE A 174 12.47 4.04 7.64
N HIS A 175 13.05 3.62 8.78
CA HIS A 175 13.26 2.22 9.11
C HIS A 175 12.61 1.85 10.46
N PRO A 176 12.02 0.65 10.56
CA PRO A 176 11.68 0.04 11.84
C PRO A 176 12.87 -0.04 12.80
N PRO A 177 12.70 0.12 14.13
CA PRO A 177 13.81 0.12 15.08
C PRO A 177 14.53 -1.23 15.18
N ASP A 178 13.83 -2.33 14.88
CA ASP A 178 14.36 -3.68 14.87
C ASP A 178 15.17 -4.01 13.60
N THR A 179 15.20 -3.12 12.61
CA THR A 179 15.92 -3.32 11.34
C THR A 179 17.38 -3.69 11.57
N LEU A 180 18.10 -2.97 12.44
CA LEU A 180 19.52 -3.22 12.71
C LEU A 180 19.75 -4.56 13.43
N GLY A 181 18.79 -5.02 14.23
CA GLY A 181 18.85 -6.32 14.90
C GLY A 181 18.73 -7.52 13.94
N THR A 182 18.35 -7.29 12.69
CA THR A 182 18.32 -8.32 11.64
C THR A 182 19.64 -8.48 10.89
N LEU A 183 20.59 -7.55 11.08
CA LEU A 183 21.89 -7.62 10.43
C LEU A 183 22.73 -8.78 11.00
N PRO A 184 23.54 -9.47 10.18
CA PRO A 184 24.48 -10.47 10.66
C PRO A 184 25.36 -9.93 11.80
N PRO A 185 25.65 -10.73 12.85
CA PRO A 185 26.39 -10.27 14.03
C PRO A 185 27.77 -9.65 13.76
N GLY A 186 28.41 -9.99 12.63
CA GLY A 186 29.71 -9.44 12.23
C GLY A 186 29.65 -8.04 11.59
N MET A 187 28.45 -7.48 11.37
CA MET A 187 28.30 -6.13 10.81
C MET A 187 28.24 -5.03 11.88
N HIS A 188 27.99 -5.36 13.15
CA HIS A 188 28.00 -4.40 14.25
C HIS A 188 29.40 -4.36 14.86
N LEU A 189 30.06 -3.20 14.80
CA LEU A 189 31.46 -3.04 15.22
C LEU A 189 31.61 -2.56 16.67
N GLY A 190 30.60 -1.85 17.18
CA GLY A 190 30.58 -1.27 18.53
C GLY A 190 30.15 0.20 18.53
N SER A 191 30.31 0.88 19.67
CA SER A 191 29.89 2.26 19.83
C SER A 191 30.97 3.26 19.36
N VAL A 192 30.54 4.36 18.73
CA VAL A 192 31.43 5.49 18.39
C VAL A 192 31.83 6.26 19.64
N ASP A 193 33.04 6.80 19.69
CA ASP A 193 33.49 7.71 20.74
C ASP A 193 32.82 9.08 20.59
N PRO A 194 31.86 9.45 21.46
CA PRO A 194 31.11 10.70 21.31
C PRO A 194 31.99 11.94 21.45
N ALA A 195 33.16 11.84 22.10
CA ALA A 195 34.08 12.96 22.25
C ALA A 195 34.82 13.31 20.96
N THR A 196 34.87 12.37 20.01
CA THR A 196 35.52 12.55 18.70
C THR A 196 34.54 12.93 17.59
N MET A 197 33.23 12.80 17.85
CA MET A 197 32.21 13.19 16.89
C MET A 197 32.20 14.71 16.68
N PRO A 198 31.90 15.18 15.45
CA PRO A 198 31.70 16.61 15.22
C PRO A 198 30.58 17.09 16.13
N ALA A 199 30.79 18.25 16.78
CA ALA A 199 29.76 18.87 17.58
C ALA A 199 28.49 18.99 16.72
N LEU A 200 27.40 18.33 17.15
CA LEU A 200 26.11 18.44 16.49
C LEU A 200 25.78 19.93 16.37
N SER A 201 25.61 20.41 15.14
CA SER A 201 25.11 21.76 14.91
C SER A 201 23.77 21.87 15.63
N THR A 202 23.75 22.60 16.74
CA THR A 202 22.53 22.88 17.51
C THR A 202 21.66 23.93 16.82
N GLN A 203 22.16 24.54 15.73
CA GLN A 203 21.39 25.46 14.92
C GLN A 203 20.42 24.69 14.03
N LEU A 204 19.14 24.84 14.34
CA LEU A 204 18.05 24.41 13.49
C LEU A 204 18.10 25.18 12.16
N THR A 205 17.90 24.45 11.06
CA THR A 205 17.69 25.02 9.74
C THR A 205 16.45 25.91 9.71
N GLU A 206 16.34 26.78 8.70
CA GLU A 206 15.14 27.61 8.51
C GLU A 206 13.86 26.79 8.41
N GLU A 207 13.93 25.62 7.76
CA GLU A 207 12.81 24.70 7.66
C GLU A 207 12.42 24.10 9.01
N GLU A 208 13.39 23.69 9.83
CA GLU A 208 13.13 23.16 11.16
C GLU A 208 12.52 24.22 12.07
N LEU A 209 13.03 25.46 12.04
CA LEU A 209 12.45 26.58 12.77
C LEU A 209 11.03 26.90 12.29
N ARG A 210 10.76 26.82 10.99
CA ARG A 210 9.41 26.96 10.42
C ARG A 210 8.48 25.89 10.97
N ILE A 211 8.90 24.62 10.97
CA ILE A 211 8.11 23.49 11.47
C ILE A 211 7.86 23.63 12.97
N GLU A 212 8.86 24.00 13.76
CA GLU A 212 8.71 24.19 15.21
C GLU A 212 7.68 25.28 15.52
N ARG A 213 7.75 26.44 14.84
CA ARG A 213 6.75 27.50 14.94
C ARG A 213 5.36 27.01 14.50
N ALA A 214 5.28 26.28 13.39
CA ALA A 214 4.01 25.77 12.88
C ALA A 214 3.39 24.75 13.85
N ARG A 215 4.19 23.87 14.46
CA ARG A 215 3.73 22.92 15.48
C ARG A 215 3.25 23.62 16.74
N ALA A 216 3.97 24.64 17.21
CA ALA A 216 3.55 25.46 18.34
C ALA A 216 2.25 26.25 18.07
N ALA A 217 1.99 26.58 16.81
CA ALA A 217 0.79 27.29 16.36
C ALA A 217 -0.35 26.38 15.89
N LEU A 218 -0.20 25.04 15.95
CA LEU A 218 -1.28 24.13 15.54
C LEU A 218 -2.51 24.35 16.44
N PRO A 219 -3.71 24.51 15.86
CA PRO A 219 -4.92 24.53 16.65
C PRO A 219 -5.20 23.13 17.22
N PRO A 220 -6.10 22.99 18.21
CA PRO A 220 -6.55 21.68 18.66
C PRO A 220 -7.20 20.90 17.49
N PRO A 221 -7.14 19.55 17.48
CA PRO A 221 -7.70 18.73 16.41
C PRO A 221 -9.16 19.06 16.06
N ASP A 222 -9.99 19.37 17.06
CA ASP A 222 -11.41 19.72 16.88
C ASP A 222 -11.65 20.98 16.03
N ALA A 223 -10.64 21.83 15.86
CA ALA A 223 -10.72 22.98 14.96
C ALA A 223 -10.75 22.58 13.48
N ALA A 224 -10.28 21.37 13.12
CA ALA A 224 -10.44 20.84 11.78
C ALA A 224 -11.89 20.38 11.58
N ILE A 225 -12.60 21.02 10.66
CA ILE A 225 -14.01 20.74 10.36
C ILE A 225 -14.11 19.61 9.34
N ASN A 226 -13.11 19.47 8.47
CA ASN A 226 -13.09 18.45 7.43
C ASN A 226 -11.67 18.00 7.06
N LEU A 227 -11.57 16.94 6.23
CA LEU A 227 -10.28 16.36 5.84
C LEU A 227 -9.37 17.32 5.06
N ALA A 228 -9.91 18.32 4.36
CA ALA A 228 -9.09 19.32 3.67
C ALA A 228 -8.41 20.28 4.64
N ASP A 229 -9.03 20.59 5.78
CA ASP A 229 -8.41 21.39 6.84
C ASP A 229 -7.22 20.63 7.44
N ILE A 230 -7.39 19.32 7.66
CA ILE A 230 -6.32 18.43 8.12
C ILE A 230 -5.15 18.42 7.12
N GLU A 231 -5.43 18.27 5.82
CA GLU A 231 -4.40 18.31 4.77
C GLU A 231 -3.66 19.66 4.74
N LYS A 232 -4.40 20.78 4.87
CA LYS A 232 -3.82 22.13 4.94
C LYS A 232 -2.90 22.30 6.15
N LEU A 233 -3.32 21.84 7.32
CA LEU A 233 -2.54 21.95 8.56
C LEU A 233 -1.35 20.99 8.56
N ALA A 234 -1.49 19.77 8.04
CA ALA A 234 -0.38 18.84 7.87
C ALA A 234 0.74 19.44 7.00
N ARG A 235 0.39 20.16 5.93
CA ARG A 235 1.37 20.83 5.06
C ARG A 235 2.26 21.83 5.81
N THR A 236 1.76 22.49 6.85
CA THR A 236 2.56 23.49 7.59
C THR A 236 3.58 22.85 8.53
N VAL A 237 3.35 21.61 8.98
CA VAL A 237 4.23 20.92 9.94
C VAL A 237 5.08 19.80 9.34
N LEU A 238 4.86 19.48 8.07
CA LEU A 238 5.69 18.56 7.31
C LEU A 238 6.92 19.27 6.75
N ASN A 239 8.05 18.56 6.73
CA ASN A 239 9.19 18.99 5.91
C ASN A 239 8.92 18.72 4.43
N GLN A 240 9.71 19.34 3.55
CA GLN A 240 9.53 19.27 2.11
C GLN A 240 9.54 17.83 1.58
N THR A 241 10.44 16.99 2.11
CA THR A 241 10.58 15.58 1.71
C THR A 241 9.32 14.77 2.07
N ALA A 242 8.87 14.87 3.32
CA ALA A 242 7.69 14.14 3.81
C ALA A 242 6.41 14.61 3.11
N TRP A 243 6.25 15.93 2.92
CA TRP A 243 5.13 16.48 2.16
C TRP A 243 5.12 15.94 0.73
N ALA A 244 6.26 16.01 0.03
CA ALA A 244 6.38 15.53 -1.34
C ALA A 244 6.11 14.02 -1.47
N TYR A 245 6.63 13.21 -0.54
CA TYR A 245 6.39 11.77 -0.54
C TYR A 245 4.91 11.42 -0.34
N TYR A 246 4.22 12.05 0.62
CA TYR A 246 2.79 11.81 0.89
C TYR A 246 1.89 12.35 -0.22
N ARG A 247 2.15 13.59 -0.69
CA ARG A 247 1.30 14.26 -1.67
C ARG A 247 1.49 13.74 -3.08
N SER A 248 2.71 13.36 -3.47
CA SER A 248 3.01 12.98 -4.86
C SER A 248 2.13 11.86 -5.41
N ALA A 249 1.99 11.89 -6.73
CA ALA A 249 1.31 10.92 -7.57
C ALA A 249 2.19 10.62 -8.81
N GLY A 250 1.77 9.68 -9.64
CA GLY A 250 2.48 9.30 -10.87
C GLY A 250 2.34 10.37 -11.94
N ASP A 251 3.44 10.64 -12.65
CA ASP A 251 3.54 11.47 -13.85
C ASP A 251 2.83 12.84 -13.69
N ASP A 252 1.81 13.11 -14.50
CA ASP A 252 1.08 14.39 -14.54
C ASP A 252 -0.03 14.49 -13.47
N GLU A 253 -0.18 13.45 -12.64
CA GLU A 253 -1.16 13.31 -11.57
C GLU A 253 -2.62 13.35 -12.05
N PHE A 254 -2.92 12.91 -13.29
CA PHE A 254 -4.32 12.87 -13.79
C PHE A 254 -5.18 11.91 -12.99
N SER A 255 -4.76 10.66 -12.83
CA SER A 255 -5.49 9.64 -12.05
C SER A 255 -5.67 10.06 -10.60
N TYR A 256 -4.66 10.71 -10.00
CA TYR A 256 -4.77 11.23 -8.63
C TYR A 256 -5.92 12.23 -8.48
N ARG A 257 -6.02 13.20 -9.40
CA ARG A 257 -7.10 14.19 -9.39
C ARG A 257 -8.44 13.55 -9.76
N GLU A 258 -8.43 12.68 -10.77
CA GLU A 258 -9.64 12.05 -11.30
C GLU A 258 -10.30 11.11 -10.29
N ASN A 259 -9.52 10.43 -9.44
CA ASN A 259 -10.04 9.65 -8.32
C ASN A 259 -11.00 10.46 -7.44
N ALA A 260 -10.70 11.74 -7.19
CA ALA A 260 -11.56 12.61 -6.41
C ALA A 260 -12.69 13.22 -7.26
N TYR A 261 -12.42 13.59 -8.52
CA TYR A 261 -13.42 14.22 -9.39
C TYR A 261 -14.54 13.27 -9.81
N ALA A 262 -14.25 11.99 -10.03
CA ALA A 262 -15.22 11.01 -10.51
C ALA A 262 -16.45 10.90 -9.60
N PHE A 263 -16.29 11.06 -8.28
CA PHE A 263 -17.41 11.07 -7.33
C PHE A 263 -18.47 12.15 -7.63
N ARG A 264 -18.13 13.22 -8.36
CA ARG A 264 -19.08 14.28 -8.78
C ARG A 264 -20.05 13.83 -9.89
N ARG A 265 -19.75 12.71 -10.55
CA ARG A 265 -20.61 12.10 -11.57
C ARG A 265 -21.71 11.22 -10.97
N TYR A 266 -21.68 10.98 -9.65
CA TYR A 266 -22.63 10.15 -8.92
C TYR A 266 -23.47 11.00 -7.97
N TRP A 267 -24.76 11.16 -8.28
CA TRP A 267 -25.70 12.02 -7.55
C TRP A 267 -26.69 11.21 -6.73
N PHE A 268 -27.01 11.69 -5.53
CA PHE A 268 -27.96 11.02 -4.66
C PHE A 268 -29.41 11.18 -5.13
N ARG A 269 -30.23 10.18 -4.79
CA ARG A 269 -31.68 10.16 -4.93
C ARG A 269 -32.31 10.01 -3.53
N PRO A 270 -32.33 11.08 -2.72
CA PRO A 270 -32.79 11.01 -1.33
C PRO A 270 -34.26 10.60 -1.22
N ARG A 271 -34.57 9.88 -0.13
CA ARG A 271 -35.93 9.43 0.21
C ARG A 271 -36.47 10.30 1.36
N VAL A 272 -37.46 11.13 1.04
CA VAL A 272 -38.08 12.04 2.02
C VAL A 272 -39.17 11.33 2.82
N MET A 273 -39.55 11.90 3.96
CA MET A 273 -40.57 11.35 4.88
C MET A 273 -40.21 10.01 5.54
N ASN A 274 -38.94 9.60 5.49
CA ASN A 274 -38.43 8.45 6.22
C ASN A 274 -38.07 8.83 7.67
N LYS A 275 -38.29 7.91 8.61
CA LYS A 275 -37.87 8.08 10.01
C LYS A 275 -36.36 7.89 10.12
N VAL A 276 -35.64 8.95 10.46
CA VAL A 276 -34.15 8.98 10.48
C VAL A 276 -33.57 9.44 11.82
N SER A 277 -34.34 9.33 12.90
CA SER A 277 -33.90 9.73 14.24
C SER A 277 -32.76 8.87 14.80
N SER A 278 -32.66 7.61 14.36
CA SER A 278 -31.61 6.67 14.75
C SER A 278 -30.88 6.14 13.51
N ILE A 279 -29.54 6.16 13.56
CA ILE A 279 -28.66 5.72 12.48
C ILE A 279 -27.73 4.63 13.01
N GLN A 280 -27.53 3.58 12.21
CA GLN A 280 -26.58 2.51 12.45
C GLN A 280 -25.56 2.48 11.31
N THR A 281 -24.33 2.85 11.62
CA THR A 281 -23.21 2.85 10.66
C THR A 281 -22.35 1.60 10.74
N SER A 282 -22.58 0.74 11.73
CA SER A 282 -21.77 -0.47 11.92
C SER A 282 -21.96 -1.47 10.78
N THR A 283 -20.88 -2.17 10.46
CA THR A 283 -20.83 -3.21 9.42
C THR A 283 -19.71 -4.21 9.77
N THR A 284 -19.39 -5.08 8.82
CA THR A 284 -18.22 -5.96 8.88
C THR A 284 -17.26 -5.68 7.73
N ILE A 285 -16.00 -6.07 7.88
CA ILE A 285 -14.99 -6.18 6.82
C ILE A 285 -14.35 -7.55 7.00
N LEU A 286 -14.53 -8.46 6.04
CA LEU A 286 -14.08 -9.85 6.11
C LEU A 286 -14.58 -10.56 7.38
N GLY A 287 -15.83 -10.29 7.75
CA GLY A 287 -16.44 -10.76 9.00
C GLY A 287 -15.98 -10.05 10.28
N ILE A 288 -14.98 -9.16 10.21
CA ILE A 288 -14.47 -8.39 11.35
C ILE A 288 -15.43 -7.21 11.62
N PRO A 289 -15.99 -7.05 12.83
CA PRO A 289 -16.87 -5.93 13.16
C PRO A 289 -16.15 -4.58 13.11
N THR A 290 -16.83 -3.57 12.58
CA THR A 290 -16.36 -2.18 12.61
C THR A 290 -17.53 -1.20 12.76
N SER A 291 -17.29 -0.06 13.41
CA SER A 291 -18.34 0.92 13.72
C SER A 291 -18.71 1.82 12.54
N LEU A 292 -17.86 1.91 11.52
CA LEU A 292 -18.05 2.69 10.31
C LEU A 292 -17.62 1.88 9.07
N PRO A 293 -18.20 2.14 7.90
CA PRO A 293 -17.87 1.44 6.65
C PRO A 293 -16.59 2.00 5.99
N ILE A 294 -15.54 2.24 6.78
CA ILE A 294 -14.24 2.73 6.33
C ILE A 294 -13.10 1.89 6.89
N PHE A 295 -11.93 1.95 6.27
CA PHE A 295 -10.70 1.37 6.81
C PHE A 295 -9.50 2.28 6.52
N VAL A 296 -8.43 2.14 7.29
CA VAL A 296 -7.15 2.80 6.96
C VAL A 296 -6.49 1.97 5.87
N SER A 297 -6.39 2.53 4.66
CA SER A 297 -5.67 1.89 3.58
C SER A 297 -4.18 1.81 3.92
N PRO A 298 -3.49 0.70 3.58
CA PRO A 298 -2.05 0.56 3.82
C PRO A 298 -1.27 1.75 3.25
N ALA A 299 -0.48 2.38 4.11
CA ALA A 299 0.36 3.51 3.77
C ALA A 299 1.70 3.37 4.50
N ALA A 300 2.78 3.49 3.75
CA ALA A 300 4.15 3.31 4.24
C ALA A 300 4.72 4.59 4.86
N LEU A 301 5.71 4.42 5.74
CA LEU A 301 6.55 5.47 6.29
C LEU A 301 5.83 6.59 7.06
N ALA A 302 4.88 6.25 7.93
CA ALA A 302 4.13 7.25 8.71
C ALA A 302 5.03 8.11 9.63
N ARG A 303 6.21 7.61 10.03
CA ARG A 303 7.22 8.35 10.82
C ARG A 303 7.86 9.53 10.09
N LEU A 304 7.76 9.58 8.76
CA LEU A 304 8.15 10.78 8.00
C LEU A 304 7.33 12.01 8.42
N GLY A 305 6.08 11.81 8.84
CA GLY A 305 5.20 12.90 9.24
C GLY A 305 5.16 13.17 10.74
N HIS A 306 5.27 12.11 11.55
CA HIS A 306 5.15 12.22 13.00
C HIS A 306 5.85 11.06 13.71
N PRO A 307 6.59 11.28 14.83
CA PRO A 307 7.35 10.23 15.50
C PRO A 307 6.55 8.99 15.92
N GLN A 308 5.25 9.16 16.20
CA GLN A 308 4.36 8.04 16.54
C GLN A 308 4.14 7.06 15.37
N GLY A 309 4.38 7.48 14.12
CA GLY A 309 4.30 6.59 12.96
C GLY A 309 2.96 5.83 12.84
N GLU A 310 3.06 4.58 12.40
CA GLU A 310 1.90 3.70 12.25
C GLU A 310 1.24 3.35 13.59
N VAL A 311 1.99 3.37 14.69
CA VAL A 311 1.47 3.15 16.06
C VAL A 311 0.46 4.23 16.46
N GLY A 312 0.72 5.50 16.12
CA GLY A 312 -0.23 6.60 16.35
C GLY A 312 -1.55 6.37 15.61
N ILE A 313 -1.47 5.83 14.39
CA ILE A 313 -2.65 5.44 13.61
C ILE A 313 -3.38 4.28 14.29
N THR A 314 -2.67 3.24 14.72
CA THR A 314 -3.26 2.07 15.41
C THR A 314 -4.07 2.48 16.63
N ARG A 315 -3.51 3.34 17.48
CA ARG A 315 -4.20 3.82 18.68
C ARG A 315 -5.37 4.75 18.34
N GLY A 316 -5.19 5.64 17.37
CA GLY A 316 -6.19 6.66 17.03
C GLY A 316 -7.47 6.08 16.43
N VAL A 317 -7.38 4.93 15.77
CA VAL A 317 -8.55 4.24 15.18
C VAL A 317 -9.22 3.24 16.12
N ALA A 318 -8.57 2.92 17.24
CA ALA A 318 -8.98 1.84 18.12
C ALA A 318 -10.36 2.07 18.76
N SER A 319 -10.66 3.27 19.25
CA SER A 319 -11.92 3.54 19.96
C SER A 319 -13.18 3.24 19.14
N GLU A 320 -13.06 3.22 17.81
CA GLU A 320 -14.15 3.01 16.86
C GLU A 320 -14.01 1.67 16.11
N GLY A 321 -13.02 0.85 16.46
CA GLY A 321 -12.76 -0.42 15.79
C GLY A 321 -12.55 -0.27 14.28
N ILE A 322 -11.98 0.85 13.81
CA ILE A 322 -11.66 1.00 12.39
C ILE A 322 -10.42 0.18 12.09
N ILE A 323 -10.53 -0.69 11.09
CA ILE A 323 -9.48 -1.64 10.74
C ILE A 323 -8.34 -0.91 10.04
N GLN A 324 -7.11 -1.16 10.49
CA GLN A 324 -5.92 -0.61 9.86
C GLN A 324 -5.23 -1.66 8.98
N GLY A 325 -4.99 -1.30 7.72
CA GLY A 325 -4.06 -1.98 6.85
C GLY A 325 -2.61 -1.57 7.15
N ILE A 326 -1.76 -2.52 7.51
CA ILE A 326 -0.35 -2.30 7.82
C ILE A 326 0.49 -2.60 6.59
N SER A 327 1.20 -1.61 6.08
CA SER A 327 2.13 -1.76 4.96
C SER A 327 3.34 -2.63 5.36
N ILE A 328 3.82 -3.49 4.46
CA ILE A 328 5.14 -4.13 4.60
C ILE A 328 6.27 -3.12 4.76
N ASN A 329 6.10 -1.92 4.18
CA ASN A 329 7.05 -0.81 4.27
C ASN A 329 6.65 0.19 5.38
N ALA A 330 6.01 -0.27 6.46
CA ALA A 330 5.77 0.55 7.63
C ALA A 330 7.10 1.03 8.25
N SER A 331 7.10 2.25 8.80
CA SER A 331 8.27 2.79 9.53
C SER A 331 8.35 2.35 10.99
N CYS A 332 7.25 1.89 11.58
CA CYS A 332 7.24 1.16 12.84
C CYS A 332 7.43 -0.34 12.57
N SER A 333 8.03 -1.06 13.53
CA SER A 333 8.10 -2.51 13.45
C SER A 333 6.71 -3.14 13.61
N LEU A 334 6.52 -4.35 13.08
CA LEU A 334 5.28 -5.09 13.32
C LEU A 334 5.02 -5.29 14.81
N GLN A 335 6.08 -5.47 15.62
CA GLN A 335 5.96 -5.67 17.05
C GLN A 335 5.43 -4.41 17.75
N GLU A 336 6.02 -3.23 17.45
CA GLU A 336 5.55 -1.95 17.97
C GLU A 336 4.06 -1.72 17.66
N ILE A 337 3.66 -2.03 16.43
CA ILE A 337 2.28 -1.89 15.97
C ILE A 337 1.35 -2.86 16.69
N THR A 338 1.72 -4.14 16.79
CA THR A 338 0.86 -5.15 17.42
C THR A 338 0.74 -4.97 18.93
N ASP A 339 1.78 -4.46 19.59
CA ASP A 339 1.79 -4.14 21.03
C ASP A 339 0.97 -2.89 21.34
N ALA A 340 0.79 -2.00 20.36
CA ALA A 340 -0.04 -0.81 20.49
C ALA A 340 -1.54 -1.10 20.41
N ARG A 341 -1.95 -2.33 20.06
CA ARG A 341 -3.35 -2.73 20.01
C ARG A 341 -3.97 -2.72 21.39
N THR A 342 -5.24 -2.32 21.46
CA THR A 342 -6.04 -2.39 22.69
C THR A 342 -7.02 -3.55 22.63
N THR A 343 -7.46 -4.00 23.81
CA THR A 343 -8.63 -4.88 23.98
C THR A 343 -9.92 -4.10 24.26
N ASP A 344 -9.78 -2.82 24.63
CA ASP A 344 -10.87 -1.87 24.79
C ASP A 344 -11.05 -1.09 23.48
N PHE A 345 -11.53 -1.80 22.45
CA PHE A 345 -11.95 -1.19 21.19
C PHE A 345 -13.46 -1.40 21.06
N SER A 346 -14.20 -0.36 20.64
CA SER A 346 -15.66 -0.46 20.51
C SER A 346 -16.04 -0.82 19.08
N PRO A 347 -16.46 -2.06 18.80
CA PRO A 347 -17.19 -2.37 17.57
C PRO A 347 -18.69 -1.97 17.66
N SER A 348 -19.15 -1.35 18.75
CA SER A 348 -20.57 -1.32 19.06
C SER A 348 -21.35 -0.30 18.21
N ALA A 349 -22.26 -0.82 17.40
CA ALA A 349 -23.67 -0.45 17.55
C ALA A 349 -24.50 -1.73 17.43
N SER A 350 -25.00 -2.20 18.60
CA SER A 350 -26.17 -3.07 18.80
C SER A 350 -26.57 -4.01 17.64
N THR A 351 -26.21 -5.29 17.75
CA THR A 351 -26.86 -6.39 17.02
C THR A 351 -28.18 -6.85 17.66
N ALA A 352 -28.74 -6.13 18.65
CA ALA A 352 -30.00 -6.51 19.26
C ALA A 352 -31.17 -6.33 18.25
N PRO A 353 -31.91 -7.41 17.90
CA PRO A 353 -33.15 -7.27 17.15
C PRO A 353 -34.17 -6.52 18.00
N LEU A 354 -34.73 -5.43 17.47
CA LEU A 354 -35.89 -4.77 18.06
C LEU A 354 -37.10 -5.69 17.93
N GLY A 355 -37.43 -6.41 19.00
CA GLY A 355 -38.76 -7.01 19.20
C GLY A 355 -38.79 -8.29 20.02
N SER A 356 -39.06 -8.19 21.33
CA SER A 356 -39.97 -9.04 22.15
C SER A 356 -39.92 -8.59 23.62
N PRO A 357 -41.05 -8.48 24.34
CA PRO A 357 -41.05 -7.99 25.72
C PRO A 357 -40.57 -9.07 26.71
N SER A 358 -39.71 -8.64 27.64
CA SER A 358 -39.43 -9.21 28.97
C SER A 358 -39.53 -10.73 29.14
N GLN A 359 -38.38 -11.41 29.20
CA GLN A 359 -38.17 -12.50 30.18
C GLN A 359 -36.74 -12.47 30.74
N THR A 360 -36.67 -12.81 32.02
CA THR A 360 -35.56 -12.73 32.97
C THR A 360 -34.42 -13.72 32.70
N HIS A 361 -33.20 -13.31 33.07
CA HIS A 361 -31.99 -14.10 33.40
C HIS A 361 -31.80 -15.49 32.75
N SER A 362 -30.80 -15.61 31.87
CA SER A 362 -29.77 -16.66 31.99
C SER A 362 -28.53 -16.32 31.15
N SER A 363 -27.37 -16.68 31.69
CA SER A 363 -26.02 -16.49 31.15
C SER A 363 -25.83 -17.10 29.77
N SER A 364 -25.39 -16.30 28.79
CA SER A 364 -25.01 -16.78 27.46
C SER A 364 -23.56 -17.28 27.44
N ASN A 365 -23.38 -18.59 27.61
CA ASN A 365 -22.21 -19.30 27.12
C ASN A 365 -22.43 -19.60 25.62
N ALA A 366 -22.02 -18.68 24.76
CA ALA A 366 -21.82 -19.02 23.35
C ALA A 366 -20.43 -19.67 23.21
N PRO A 367 -20.31 -20.85 22.56
CA PRO A 367 -19.00 -21.45 22.32
C PRO A 367 -18.22 -20.58 21.32
N PRO A 368 -16.90 -20.43 21.47
CA PRO A 368 -16.08 -19.76 20.47
C PRO A 368 -16.17 -20.52 19.13
N THR A 369 -16.35 -19.78 18.05
CA THR A 369 -16.29 -20.30 16.67
C THR A 369 -14.91 -20.89 16.41
N ARG A 370 -14.83 -22.22 16.38
CA ARG A 370 -13.65 -22.97 15.92
C ARG A 370 -13.52 -22.79 14.42
N THR A 371 -12.44 -22.18 13.95
CA THR A 371 -11.93 -22.48 12.61
C THR A 371 -11.30 -23.88 12.64
N GLU A 372 -11.37 -24.62 11.53
CA GLU A 372 -10.94 -26.03 11.45
C GLU A 372 -9.46 -26.27 11.80
N ASN A 373 -8.66 -25.21 11.97
CA ASN A 373 -7.21 -25.29 12.22
C ASN A 373 -6.77 -24.97 13.67
N GLY A 374 -7.69 -24.88 14.63
CA GLY A 374 -7.31 -24.88 16.06
C GLY A 374 -6.57 -23.65 16.59
N GLN A 375 -6.42 -22.57 15.81
CA GLN A 375 -5.97 -21.28 16.30
C GLN A 375 -7.16 -20.50 16.90
N GLN A 376 -7.14 -20.28 18.21
CA GLN A 376 -8.02 -19.31 18.87
C GLN A 376 -7.56 -17.91 18.47
N HIS A 377 -8.28 -17.25 17.57
CA HIS A 377 -8.14 -15.80 17.42
C HIS A 377 -8.71 -15.12 18.67
N ASP A 378 -7.92 -14.28 19.32
CA ASP A 378 -8.44 -13.40 20.35
C ASP A 378 -9.30 -12.32 19.69
N ASP A 379 -10.60 -12.59 19.58
CA ASP A 379 -11.61 -11.65 19.07
C ASP A 379 -11.74 -10.38 19.94
N LYS A 380 -11.04 -10.31 21.08
CA LYS A 380 -11.02 -9.14 21.96
C LYS A 380 -9.90 -8.16 21.64
N THR A 381 -8.93 -8.50 20.80
CA THR A 381 -7.83 -7.59 20.44
C THR A 381 -8.11 -6.88 19.12
N GLN A 382 -7.78 -5.58 19.06
CA GLN A 382 -7.98 -4.74 17.87
C GLN A 382 -7.50 -5.44 16.57
N PRO A 383 -8.36 -5.55 15.54
CA PRO A 383 -8.01 -6.25 14.31
C PRO A 383 -7.07 -5.42 13.42
N LEU A 384 -6.08 -6.09 12.84
CA LEU A 384 -5.19 -5.53 11.83
C LEU A 384 -5.19 -6.41 10.58
N ILE A 385 -5.03 -5.78 9.42
CA ILE A 385 -4.83 -6.45 8.13
C ILE A 385 -3.41 -6.16 7.68
N PHE A 386 -2.67 -7.18 7.23
CA PHE A 386 -1.33 -6.97 6.73
C PHE A 386 -1.32 -6.85 5.21
N GLN A 387 -0.69 -5.80 4.70
CA GLN A 387 -0.46 -5.62 3.28
C GLN A 387 0.93 -6.09 2.91
N ILE A 388 1.02 -6.93 1.87
CA ILE A 388 2.27 -7.51 1.39
C ILE A 388 2.51 -7.20 -0.09
N TYR A 389 3.79 -7.03 -0.44
CA TYR A 389 4.31 -7.26 -1.78
C TYR A 389 5.04 -8.59 -1.78
N LEU A 390 4.78 -9.47 -2.74
CA LEU A 390 5.55 -10.71 -2.83
C LEU A 390 6.97 -10.41 -3.26
N ASN A 391 7.94 -11.09 -2.65
CA ASN A 391 9.34 -10.99 -2.99
C ASN A 391 9.70 -12.04 -4.05
N LYS A 392 10.67 -11.71 -4.92
CA LYS A 392 11.20 -12.63 -5.94
C LYS A 392 11.70 -13.94 -5.31
N GLN A 393 12.31 -13.84 -4.14
CA GLN A 393 12.65 -14.99 -3.30
C GLN A 393 11.42 -15.34 -2.46
N ARG A 394 10.61 -16.30 -2.95
CA ARG A 394 9.31 -16.65 -2.36
C ARG A 394 9.43 -17.11 -0.91
N GLU A 395 10.56 -17.66 -0.50
CA GLU A 395 10.86 -18.08 0.88
C GLU A 395 10.83 -16.91 1.87
N LEU A 396 11.22 -15.70 1.44
CA LEU A 396 11.14 -14.49 2.27
C LEU A 396 9.69 -14.10 2.52
N SER A 397 8.84 -14.17 1.48
CA SER A 397 7.41 -13.93 1.61
C SER A 397 6.74 -15.00 2.47
N GLU A 398 7.05 -16.28 2.28
CA GLU A 398 6.54 -17.35 3.14
C GLU A 398 6.86 -17.11 4.63
N SER A 399 8.12 -16.77 4.93
CA SER A 399 8.55 -16.50 6.31
C SER A 399 7.78 -15.32 6.92
N LEU A 400 7.60 -14.25 6.15
CA LEU A 400 6.84 -13.08 6.57
C LEU A 400 5.35 -13.41 6.81
N LEU A 401 4.74 -14.19 5.91
CA LEU A 401 3.34 -14.62 6.04
C LEU A 401 3.12 -15.41 7.34
N ARG A 402 3.99 -16.39 7.63
CA ARG A 402 3.94 -17.16 8.89
C ARG A 402 4.11 -16.26 10.13
N LYS A 403 5.03 -15.28 10.06
CA LYS A 403 5.24 -14.30 11.14
C LYS A 403 3.97 -13.48 11.38
N VAL A 404 3.39 -12.92 10.33
CA VAL A 404 2.17 -12.11 10.37
C VAL A 404 1.00 -12.89 10.96
N GLU A 405 0.82 -14.15 10.55
CA GLU A 405 -0.21 -15.03 11.11
C GLU A 405 0.03 -15.29 12.61
N SER A 406 1.28 -15.55 13.02
CA SER A 406 1.63 -15.74 14.43
C SER A 406 1.41 -14.50 15.31
N MET A 407 1.45 -13.31 14.70
CA MET A 407 1.22 -12.03 15.38
C MET A 407 -0.29 -11.67 15.46
N GLY A 408 -1.17 -12.53 14.95
CA GLY A 408 -2.62 -12.39 15.07
C GLY A 408 -3.21 -11.33 14.14
N PHE A 409 -2.61 -11.10 12.97
CA PHE A 409 -3.27 -10.39 11.88
C PHE A 409 -4.48 -11.20 11.37
N ARG A 410 -5.51 -10.50 10.91
CA ARG A 410 -6.83 -11.11 10.62
C ARG A 410 -7.11 -11.32 9.14
N ALA A 411 -6.32 -10.70 8.27
CA ALA A 411 -6.38 -10.90 6.82
C ALA A 411 -5.07 -10.45 6.17
N LEU A 412 -4.89 -10.85 4.91
CA LEU A 412 -3.79 -10.46 4.04
C LEU A 412 -4.33 -9.65 2.87
N MET A 413 -3.61 -8.58 2.54
CA MET A 413 -3.89 -7.73 1.40
C MET A 413 -2.69 -7.73 0.44
N VAL A 414 -2.78 -8.47 -0.66
CA VAL A 414 -1.70 -8.57 -1.65
C VAL A 414 -1.85 -7.42 -2.63
N THR A 415 -0.85 -6.56 -2.71
CA THR A 415 -0.88 -5.40 -3.61
C THR A 415 -0.27 -5.76 -4.96
N VAL A 416 -1.02 -5.54 -6.04
CA VAL A 416 -0.65 -5.95 -7.41
C VAL A 416 -0.53 -4.77 -8.40
N ASP A 417 -0.84 -3.53 -7.97
CA ASP A 417 -0.80 -2.33 -8.82
C ASP A 417 0.56 -1.60 -8.84
N ALA A 418 1.58 -2.13 -8.15
CA ALA A 418 2.90 -1.50 -8.02
C ALA A 418 4.06 -2.46 -8.32
N ALA A 419 3.92 -3.27 -9.38
CA ALA A 419 4.96 -4.19 -9.87
C ALA A 419 6.31 -3.47 -10.12
N VAL A 420 6.25 -2.21 -10.53
CA VAL A 420 7.36 -1.26 -10.56
C VAL A 420 6.92 0.04 -9.88
N ALA A 421 7.86 0.84 -9.40
CA ALA A 421 7.52 2.15 -8.84
C ALA A 421 7.05 3.13 -9.92
N GLY A 422 5.91 3.78 -9.66
CA GLY A 422 5.43 4.92 -10.43
C GLY A 422 6.37 6.11 -10.37
N ASN A 423 6.36 6.92 -11.44
CA ASN A 423 7.21 8.09 -11.58
C ASN A 423 6.66 9.27 -10.77
N ARG A 424 7.02 9.34 -9.48
CA ARG A 424 6.55 10.40 -8.57
C ARG A 424 7.43 11.65 -8.64
N GLU A 425 7.16 12.54 -9.58
CA GLU A 425 8.07 13.64 -9.90
C GLU A 425 8.25 14.66 -8.77
N LEU A 426 7.18 14.99 -8.03
CA LEU A 426 7.26 15.88 -6.87
C LEU A 426 8.21 15.33 -5.80
N ASP A 427 8.16 14.02 -5.55
CA ASP A 427 9.06 13.32 -4.61
C ASP A 427 10.52 13.32 -5.10
N ARG A 428 10.73 13.15 -6.40
CA ARG A 428 12.08 13.25 -7.01
C ARG A 428 12.66 14.66 -6.92
N ARG A 429 11.83 15.71 -7.08
CA ARG A 429 12.23 17.12 -7.01
C ARG A 429 12.48 17.64 -5.59
N ALA A 430 11.83 17.05 -4.59
CA ALA A 430 11.92 17.51 -3.20
C ALA A 430 13.31 17.33 -2.56
N LYS A 431 14.23 16.64 -3.23
CA LYS A 431 15.65 16.66 -2.86
C LYS A 431 16.30 17.94 -3.39
N GLN A 432 16.50 18.92 -2.50
CA GLN A 432 17.31 20.13 -2.76
C GLN A 432 18.82 19.80 -2.88
N PRO A 433 19.61 20.69 -3.51
CA PRO A 433 20.81 20.35 -4.27
C PRO A 433 22.10 20.60 -3.49
N GLU A 434 22.67 19.55 -2.91
CA GLU A 434 24.13 19.45 -2.86
C GLU A 434 24.56 18.32 -3.80
N SER A 435 25.12 18.73 -4.95
CA SER A 435 25.51 17.93 -6.13
C SER A 435 24.37 17.53 -7.10
N SER A 436 24.09 18.45 -8.02
CA SER A 436 23.28 18.25 -9.23
C SER A 436 23.93 17.31 -10.25
N SER A 437 23.16 16.40 -10.84
CA SER A 437 23.16 16.07 -12.28
C SER A 437 21.95 15.18 -12.63
N PHE A 438 21.24 15.50 -13.72
CA PHE A 438 19.99 14.85 -14.15
C PHE A 438 20.22 13.97 -15.40
N GLY A 439 19.51 12.84 -15.48
CA GLY A 439 19.39 12.02 -16.68
C GLY A 439 18.06 11.25 -16.71
N PRO A 440 17.51 10.90 -17.89
CA PRO A 440 16.24 10.19 -18.00
C PRO A 440 16.35 8.74 -17.53
N ALA A 441 15.27 8.20 -16.96
CA ALA A 441 15.16 6.78 -16.63
C ALA A 441 15.01 5.96 -17.91
N GLN A 442 15.82 4.90 -18.09
CA GLN A 442 15.74 4.04 -19.27
C GLN A 442 15.60 2.57 -18.88
N TYR A 443 14.58 1.93 -19.44
CA TYR A 443 14.30 0.49 -19.33
C TYR A 443 15.41 -0.32 -20.04
N GLY A 444 15.93 -1.37 -19.40
CA GLY A 444 16.87 -2.32 -20.02
C GLY A 444 18.36 -1.90 -20.09
N ALA A 445 18.77 -0.79 -19.46
CA ALA A 445 20.19 -0.42 -19.41
C ALA A 445 20.93 -1.22 -18.30
N LYS A 446 22.09 -1.80 -18.66
CA LYS A 446 23.07 -2.30 -17.68
C LYS A 446 23.47 -1.15 -16.73
N PRO A 447 23.86 -1.43 -15.47
CA PRO A 447 24.24 -0.40 -14.53
C PRO A 447 25.44 0.39 -15.08
N SER A 448 25.19 1.57 -15.62
CA SER A 448 26.24 2.55 -15.89
C SER A 448 26.53 3.29 -14.58
N ASN A 449 27.82 3.49 -14.29
CA ASN A 449 28.35 4.26 -13.17
C ASN A 449 27.98 5.76 -13.24
N GLY A 450 26.69 6.10 -13.17
CA GLY A 450 26.19 7.46 -13.33
C GLY A 450 25.01 7.77 -12.41
N ASN A 451 25.17 8.85 -11.64
CA ASN A 451 24.22 9.49 -10.73
C ASN A 451 22.78 9.60 -11.27
N ASN A 452 21.86 8.80 -10.72
CA ASN A 452 20.41 9.02 -10.82
C ASN A 452 19.84 9.38 -9.43
N SER A 453 19.32 10.59 -9.25
CA SER A 453 18.70 11.02 -7.99
C SER A 453 17.31 10.37 -7.82
N GLN A 454 17.21 9.41 -6.90
CA GLN A 454 15.97 8.72 -6.56
C GLN A 454 15.20 9.48 -5.45
N GLY A 455 13.88 9.66 -5.60
CA GLY A 455 12.99 10.14 -4.52
C GLY A 455 12.78 9.08 -3.43
N VAL A 456 12.06 9.38 -2.34
CA VAL A 456 11.76 8.42 -1.26
C VAL A 456 11.02 7.21 -1.82
N ALA A 457 10.05 7.43 -2.70
CA ALA A 457 9.24 6.39 -3.34
C ALA A 457 10.07 5.37 -4.12
N GLN A 458 11.04 5.87 -4.88
CA GLN A 458 11.92 5.04 -5.70
C GLN A 458 12.95 4.32 -4.84
N ALA A 459 13.39 4.92 -3.73
CA ALA A 459 14.32 4.30 -2.82
C ALA A 459 13.70 3.03 -2.21
N ILE A 460 12.49 3.10 -1.66
CA ILE A 460 11.84 1.94 -0.99
C ILE A 460 11.23 0.91 -1.97
N SER A 461 11.53 0.99 -3.26
CA SER A 461 11.04 0.07 -4.29
C SER A 461 12.11 -0.93 -4.72
N GLY A 462 11.70 -2.09 -5.22
CA GLY A 462 12.60 -3.13 -5.74
C GLY A 462 12.59 -4.42 -4.91
N TYR A 463 11.96 -4.37 -3.73
CA TYR A 463 11.63 -5.56 -2.95
C TYR A 463 10.57 -6.43 -3.65
N GLN A 464 9.58 -5.78 -4.28
CA GLN A 464 8.48 -6.48 -4.93
C GLN A 464 8.93 -7.24 -6.18
N ASP A 465 8.31 -8.38 -6.39
CA ASP A 465 8.42 -9.17 -7.60
C ASP A 465 7.50 -8.58 -8.69
N PRO A 466 8.05 -8.14 -9.85
CA PRO A 466 7.23 -7.65 -10.94
C PRO A 466 6.48 -8.78 -11.68
N ASP A 467 6.84 -10.04 -11.44
CA ASP A 467 6.30 -11.21 -12.16
C ASP A 467 5.18 -11.92 -11.38
N VAL A 468 4.61 -11.29 -10.35
CA VAL A 468 3.43 -11.82 -9.63
C VAL A 468 2.28 -12.04 -10.60
N CYS A 469 1.65 -13.20 -10.50
CA CYS A 469 0.57 -13.63 -11.38
C CYS A 469 -0.53 -14.36 -10.61
N TRP A 470 -1.64 -14.69 -11.29
CA TRP A 470 -2.80 -15.36 -10.66
C TRP A 470 -2.48 -16.73 -10.05
N ALA A 471 -1.47 -17.44 -10.56
CA ALA A 471 -1.03 -18.73 -9.99
C ALA A 471 -0.43 -18.58 -8.58
N ASP A 472 0.08 -17.38 -8.23
CA ASP A 472 0.61 -17.11 -6.89
C ASP A 472 -0.48 -17.16 -5.80
N ILE A 473 -1.77 -17.01 -6.16
CA ILE A 473 -2.87 -17.16 -5.20
C ILE A 473 -2.89 -18.58 -4.61
N ALA A 474 -2.74 -19.61 -5.45
CA ALA A 474 -2.68 -21.00 -4.99
C ALA A 474 -1.45 -21.24 -4.11
N TRP A 475 -0.32 -20.61 -4.42
CA TRP A 475 0.88 -20.67 -3.59
C TRP A 475 0.67 -20.00 -2.22
N ILE A 476 0.10 -18.78 -2.16
CA ILE A 476 -0.24 -18.12 -0.89
C ILE A 476 -1.15 -19.00 -0.04
N ARG A 477 -2.20 -19.58 -0.63
CA ARG A 477 -3.15 -20.48 0.05
C ARG A 477 -2.49 -21.75 0.58
N SER A 478 -1.39 -22.20 -0.01
CA SER A 478 -0.63 -23.34 0.51
C SER A 478 0.13 -23.03 1.80
N ILE A 479 0.32 -21.74 2.11
CA ILE A 479 1.10 -21.25 3.26
C ILE A 479 0.18 -20.83 4.41
N THR A 480 -0.94 -20.16 4.11
CA THR A 480 -1.79 -19.51 5.11
C THR A 480 -3.28 -19.62 4.77
N ASN A 481 -4.11 -19.62 5.82
CA ASN A 481 -5.57 -19.64 5.72
C ASN A 481 -6.21 -18.29 6.01
N LEU A 482 -5.42 -17.23 6.23
CA LEU A 482 -5.96 -15.90 6.40
C LEU A 482 -6.80 -15.49 5.19
N PRO A 483 -7.93 -14.77 5.39
CA PRO A 483 -8.67 -14.14 4.31
C PRO A 483 -7.74 -13.32 3.43
N LEU A 484 -7.86 -13.52 2.13
CA LEU A 484 -7.02 -12.92 1.10
C LEU A 484 -7.79 -11.85 0.34
N VAL A 485 -7.20 -10.66 0.28
CA VAL A 485 -7.70 -9.53 -0.50
C VAL A 485 -6.69 -9.16 -1.57
N ILE A 486 -7.12 -9.03 -2.82
CA ILE A 486 -6.28 -8.52 -3.91
C ILE A 486 -6.49 -7.01 -4.04
N LYS A 487 -5.46 -6.22 -3.72
CA LYS A 487 -5.49 -4.76 -3.80
C LYS A 487 -4.84 -4.27 -5.09
N GLY A 488 -5.53 -3.40 -5.82
CA GLY A 488 -5.01 -2.79 -7.05
C GLY A 488 -5.74 -3.22 -8.32
N ILE A 489 -6.96 -3.76 -8.18
CA ILE A 489 -7.81 -4.14 -9.31
C ILE A 489 -8.33 -2.85 -9.98
N GLN A 490 -8.15 -2.75 -11.30
CA GLN A 490 -8.43 -1.54 -12.07
C GLN A 490 -9.39 -1.76 -13.25
N CYS A 491 -9.86 -2.99 -13.45
CA CYS A 491 -10.84 -3.34 -14.48
C CYS A 491 -11.77 -4.46 -13.99
N VAL A 492 -12.88 -4.68 -14.71
CA VAL A 492 -13.85 -5.72 -14.36
C VAL A 492 -13.23 -7.10 -14.57
N GLU A 493 -12.50 -7.30 -15.65
CA GLU A 493 -11.93 -8.58 -16.07
C GLU A 493 -11.01 -9.19 -14.99
N ASP A 494 -10.22 -8.36 -14.31
CA ASP A 494 -9.36 -8.82 -13.21
C ASP A 494 -10.15 -9.03 -11.90
N ALA A 495 -11.27 -8.32 -11.70
CA ALA A 495 -12.20 -8.65 -10.62
C ALA A 495 -12.85 -10.03 -10.84
N GLU A 496 -13.15 -10.39 -12.09
CA GLU A 496 -13.67 -11.73 -12.44
C GLU A 496 -12.63 -12.81 -12.15
N LYS A 497 -11.37 -12.60 -12.51
CA LYS A 497 -10.29 -13.54 -12.19
C LYS A 497 -10.11 -13.70 -10.69
N ALA A 498 -10.14 -12.61 -9.92
CA ALA A 498 -10.06 -12.68 -8.46
C ALA A 498 -11.21 -13.53 -7.89
N TYR A 499 -12.43 -13.31 -8.39
CA TYR A 499 -13.60 -14.10 -8.03
C TYR A 499 -13.44 -15.59 -8.36
N GLU A 500 -12.94 -15.93 -9.55
CA GLU A 500 -12.67 -17.32 -9.98
C GLU A 500 -11.63 -18.03 -9.11
N HIS A 501 -10.67 -17.28 -8.57
CA HIS A 501 -9.65 -17.81 -7.64
C HIS A 501 -10.13 -17.89 -6.19
N GLY A 502 -11.39 -17.51 -5.90
CA GLY A 502 -12.01 -17.65 -4.59
C GLY A 502 -11.32 -16.83 -3.50
N VAL A 503 -10.87 -15.61 -3.81
CA VAL A 503 -10.38 -14.67 -2.79
C VAL A 503 -11.56 -14.05 -2.03
N GLU A 504 -11.38 -13.75 -0.74
CA GLU A 504 -12.46 -13.21 0.10
C GLU A 504 -12.79 -11.75 -0.23
N GLY A 505 -11.86 -11.02 -0.86
CA GLY A 505 -12.16 -9.68 -1.34
C GLY A 505 -11.21 -9.10 -2.37
N ILE A 506 -11.59 -7.94 -2.89
CA ILE A 506 -10.77 -7.11 -3.77
C ILE A 506 -10.81 -5.67 -3.32
N VAL A 507 -9.74 -4.91 -3.56
CA VAL A 507 -9.77 -3.44 -3.48
C VAL A 507 -9.62 -2.88 -4.88
N LEU A 508 -10.68 -2.22 -5.37
CA LEU A 508 -10.60 -1.40 -6.57
C LEU A 508 -9.75 -0.17 -6.21
N SER A 509 -8.57 -0.08 -6.84
CA SER A 509 -7.54 0.87 -6.45
C SER A 509 -6.55 1.07 -7.59
N ASN A 510 -6.06 2.31 -7.72
CA ASN A 510 -4.91 2.65 -8.56
C ASN A 510 -3.79 3.25 -7.70
N HIS A 511 -3.63 2.70 -6.49
CA HIS A 511 -2.69 3.16 -5.48
C HIS A 511 -2.86 4.64 -5.08
N GLY A 512 -4.09 5.18 -5.19
CA GLY A 512 -4.35 6.60 -5.00
C GLY A 512 -3.64 7.49 -6.03
N GLY A 513 -3.54 7.02 -7.28
CA GLY A 513 -2.93 7.69 -8.43
C GLY A 513 -1.41 7.73 -8.41
N ARG A 514 -0.75 6.82 -7.67
CA ARG A 514 0.71 6.86 -7.42
C ARG A 514 1.54 6.01 -8.38
N GLU A 515 0.87 5.18 -9.18
CA GLU A 515 1.48 4.21 -10.09
C GLU A 515 1.19 4.62 -11.55
N LEU A 516 0.37 3.86 -12.28
CA LEU A 516 0.00 4.18 -13.66
C LEU A 516 -0.92 5.41 -13.74
N ASP A 517 -0.43 6.51 -14.34
CA ASP A 517 -1.30 7.64 -14.68
C ASP A 517 -2.24 7.30 -15.84
N PHE A 518 -3.39 7.98 -15.91
CA PHE A 518 -4.56 7.60 -16.73
C PHE A 518 -5.21 6.24 -16.39
N SER A 519 -4.82 5.60 -15.28
CA SER A 519 -5.64 4.56 -14.65
C SER A 519 -7.03 5.10 -14.28
N PRO A 520 -8.11 4.35 -14.51
CA PRO A 520 -9.48 4.81 -14.24
C PRO A 520 -9.69 5.06 -12.74
N PRO A 521 -10.59 5.99 -12.39
CA PRO A 521 -10.94 6.22 -11.00
C PRO A 521 -11.71 5.01 -10.44
N PRO A 522 -11.35 4.48 -9.25
CA PRO A 522 -11.95 3.26 -8.71
C PRO A 522 -13.48 3.26 -8.57
N ILE A 523 -14.10 4.43 -8.39
CA ILE A 523 -15.57 4.56 -8.34
C ILE A 523 -16.24 4.27 -9.70
N ASP A 524 -15.57 4.55 -10.81
CA ASP A 524 -16.05 4.20 -12.15
C ASP A 524 -15.93 2.71 -12.41
N VAL A 525 -14.80 2.11 -11.98
CA VAL A 525 -14.61 0.65 -12.04
C VAL A 525 -15.66 -0.06 -11.17
N LEU A 526 -15.98 0.48 -9.99
CA LEU A 526 -17.05 -0.06 -9.13
C LEU A 526 -18.42 0.01 -9.81
N TYR A 527 -18.73 1.15 -10.44
CA TYR A 527 -19.96 1.32 -11.19
C TYR A 527 -20.07 0.32 -12.34
N GLU A 528 -19.01 0.16 -13.13
CA GLU A 528 -18.94 -0.79 -14.24
C GLU A 528 -19.09 -2.24 -13.75
N LEU A 529 -18.36 -2.62 -12.70
CA LEU A 529 -18.44 -3.94 -12.08
C LEU A 529 -19.86 -4.24 -11.60
N ARG A 530 -20.54 -3.27 -10.97
CA ARG A 530 -21.93 -3.41 -10.54
C ARG A 530 -22.90 -3.62 -11.70
N GLN A 531 -22.64 -3.03 -12.86
CA GLN A 531 -23.47 -3.22 -14.06
C GLN A 531 -23.22 -4.58 -14.72
N LYS A 532 -21.95 -4.99 -14.84
CA LYS A 532 -21.55 -6.19 -15.59
C LYS A 532 -21.63 -7.48 -14.77
N ARG A 533 -21.30 -7.42 -13.49
CA ARG A 533 -21.19 -8.57 -12.57
C ARG A 533 -21.87 -8.29 -11.23
N PRO A 534 -23.19 -8.03 -11.21
CA PRO A 534 -23.93 -7.81 -9.97
C PRO A 534 -23.88 -9.01 -9.01
N ASP A 535 -23.66 -10.22 -9.53
CA ASP A 535 -23.52 -11.49 -8.80
C ASP A 535 -22.32 -11.51 -7.84
N ILE A 536 -21.25 -10.78 -8.14
CA ILE A 536 -20.06 -10.68 -7.26
C ILE A 536 -20.43 -10.06 -5.90
N PHE A 537 -21.43 -9.18 -5.88
CA PHE A 537 -21.85 -8.44 -4.69
C PHE A 537 -22.90 -9.18 -3.85
N GLU A 538 -23.27 -10.41 -4.20
CA GLU A 538 -24.16 -11.22 -3.37
C GLU A 538 -23.47 -11.60 -2.05
N ASP A 539 -24.26 -11.66 -0.97
CA ASP A 539 -23.73 -11.95 0.36
C ASP A 539 -22.99 -13.30 0.38
N GLY A 540 -21.78 -13.31 0.95
CA GLY A 540 -20.94 -14.50 1.08
C GLY A 540 -20.17 -14.90 -0.20
N LYS A 541 -20.21 -14.08 -1.27
CA LYS A 541 -19.46 -14.33 -2.50
C LYS A 541 -18.04 -13.75 -2.46
N MET A 542 -17.90 -12.43 -2.56
CA MET A 542 -16.61 -11.74 -2.46
C MET A 542 -16.87 -10.31 -2.00
N GLU A 543 -16.12 -9.81 -1.03
CA GLU A 543 -16.25 -8.43 -0.58
C GLU A 543 -15.50 -7.47 -1.52
N VAL A 544 -16.18 -6.45 -2.03
CA VAL A 544 -15.58 -5.42 -2.89
C VAL A 544 -15.32 -4.17 -2.07
N PHE A 545 -14.06 -3.79 -1.92
CA PHE A 545 -13.64 -2.53 -1.31
C PHE A 545 -13.20 -1.54 -2.40
N ILE A 546 -13.18 -0.25 -2.07
CA ILE A 546 -12.53 0.75 -2.93
C ILE A 546 -11.63 1.67 -2.10
N ASP A 547 -10.57 2.21 -2.72
CA ASP A 547 -9.83 3.34 -2.18
C ASP A 547 -9.59 4.42 -3.27
N GLY A 548 -8.91 5.51 -2.92
CA GLY A 548 -8.50 6.54 -3.86
C GLY A 548 -9.48 7.72 -3.98
N GLY A 549 -8.98 8.94 -3.77
CA GLY A 549 -9.75 10.17 -3.99
C GLY A 549 -10.86 10.52 -2.98
N VAL A 550 -11.25 9.59 -2.11
CA VAL A 550 -12.28 9.79 -1.06
C VAL A 550 -11.85 10.87 -0.08
N ARG A 551 -12.71 11.89 0.13
CA ARG A 551 -12.45 13.01 1.05
C ARG A 551 -13.67 13.42 1.88
N ARG A 552 -14.86 12.89 1.58
CA ARG A 552 -16.11 13.17 2.31
C ARG A 552 -16.88 11.89 2.64
N GLY A 553 -17.68 11.92 3.70
CA GLY A 553 -18.63 10.86 4.02
C GLY A 553 -19.64 10.62 2.90
N THR A 554 -19.96 11.63 2.09
CA THR A 554 -20.78 11.46 0.88
C THR A 554 -20.09 10.67 -0.22
N ASP A 555 -18.76 10.69 -0.32
CA ASP A 555 -18.02 9.82 -1.25
C ASP A 555 -18.13 8.37 -0.80
N VAL A 556 -17.99 8.13 0.51
CA VAL A 556 -18.20 6.81 1.13
C VAL A 556 -19.60 6.30 0.81
N LEU A 557 -20.65 7.09 1.09
CA LEU A 557 -22.04 6.69 0.84
C LEU A 557 -22.32 6.35 -0.63
N LYS A 558 -21.72 7.08 -1.59
CA LYS A 558 -21.87 6.76 -3.02
C LYS A 558 -21.30 5.37 -3.34
N ALA A 559 -20.10 5.07 -2.84
CA ALA A 559 -19.47 3.78 -3.03
C ALA A 559 -20.30 2.64 -2.42
N LEU A 560 -20.81 2.83 -1.20
CA LEU A 560 -21.66 1.84 -0.54
C LEU A 560 -22.97 1.60 -1.30
N CYS A 561 -23.60 2.65 -1.83
CA CYS A 561 -24.78 2.50 -2.67
C CYS A 561 -24.49 1.66 -3.93
N LEU A 562 -23.29 1.75 -4.49
CA LEU A 562 -22.87 0.95 -5.65
C LEU A 562 -22.47 -0.49 -5.29
N GLY A 563 -22.38 -0.82 -4.00
CA GLY A 563 -22.12 -2.18 -3.52
C GLY A 563 -20.75 -2.38 -2.86
N ALA A 564 -19.94 -1.33 -2.70
CA ALA A 564 -18.72 -1.45 -1.92
C ALA A 564 -19.06 -1.86 -0.47
N LYS A 565 -18.27 -2.75 0.11
CA LYS A 565 -18.41 -3.21 1.49
C LYS A 565 -17.90 -2.17 2.49
N ALA A 566 -16.75 -1.56 2.16
CA ALA A 566 -16.14 -0.47 2.91
C ALA A 566 -15.20 0.34 2.01
N VAL A 567 -14.80 1.52 2.49
CA VAL A 567 -14.00 2.48 1.73
C VAL A 567 -12.68 2.80 2.43
N GLY A 568 -11.56 2.66 1.72
CA GLY A 568 -10.22 2.89 2.24
C GLY A 568 -9.77 4.35 2.12
N LEU A 569 -9.16 4.87 3.17
CA LEU A 569 -8.52 6.20 3.17
C LEU A 569 -7.04 6.03 3.51
N GLY A 570 -6.16 6.65 2.71
CA GLY A 570 -4.71 6.67 2.95
C GLY A 570 -4.24 8.03 3.44
N ARG A 571 -4.02 8.96 2.49
CA ARG A 571 -3.52 10.32 2.74
C ARG A 571 -4.21 11.06 3.90
N PRO A 572 -5.55 11.04 4.06
CA PRO A 572 -6.21 11.70 5.19
C PRO A 572 -5.67 11.25 6.56
N PHE A 573 -5.47 9.96 6.78
CA PHE A 573 -4.90 9.44 8.03
C PHE A 573 -3.42 9.79 8.18
N LEU A 574 -2.63 9.77 7.10
CA LEU A 574 -1.23 10.23 7.13
C LEU A 574 -1.12 11.71 7.50
N TYR A 575 -1.97 12.57 6.94
CA TYR A 575 -1.99 14.00 7.23
C TYR A 575 -2.43 14.26 8.67
N ALA A 576 -3.45 13.55 9.15
CA ALA A 576 -3.91 13.69 10.52
C ALA A 576 -2.84 13.25 11.53
N ASN A 577 -2.17 12.13 11.26
CA ASN A 577 -1.02 11.69 12.04
C ASN A 577 0.14 12.71 11.99
N ALA A 578 0.45 13.28 10.82
CA ALA A 578 1.50 14.29 10.69
C ALA A 578 1.23 15.55 11.55
N ALA A 579 -0.02 16.00 11.56
CA ALA A 579 -0.45 17.17 12.31
C ALA A 579 -0.47 16.93 13.83
N TRP A 580 -1.18 15.89 14.29
CA TRP A 580 -1.46 15.70 15.73
C TRP A 580 -1.22 14.28 16.26
N GLY A 581 -0.61 13.40 15.47
CA GLY A 581 -0.45 11.99 15.83
C GLY A 581 -1.80 11.28 16.03
N GLU A 582 -1.88 10.48 17.09
CA GLU A 582 -3.07 9.73 17.52
C GLU A 582 -4.35 10.59 17.56
N GLU A 583 -4.30 11.79 18.13
CA GLU A 583 -5.48 12.66 18.28
C GLU A 583 -6.02 13.14 16.93
N GLY A 584 -5.14 13.39 15.95
CA GLY A 584 -5.56 13.76 14.59
C GLY A 584 -6.25 12.60 13.89
N VAL A 585 -5.73 11.38 14.09
CA VAL A 585 -6.34 10.16 13.55
C VAL A 585 -7.74 9.96 14.15
N ARG A 586 -7.90 10.15 15.48
CA ARG A 586 -9.22 10.11 16.13
C ARG A 586 -10.17 11.15 15.55
N ARG A 587 -9.69 12.38 15.33
CA ARG A 587 -10.49 13.44 14.69
C ARG A 587 -10.93 13.07 13.26
N THR A 588 -10.08 12.40 12.49
CA THR A 588 -10.42 11.90 11.15
C THR A 588 -11.60 10.93 11.20
N VAL A 589 -11.60 10.01 12.17
CA VAL A 589 -12.70 9.05 12.36
C VAL A 589 -13.99 9.77 12.77
N GLN A 590 -13.91 10.74 13.69
CA GLN A 590 -15.06 11.56 14.11
C GLN A 590 -15.69 12.32 12.94
N ILE A 591 -14.89 13.02 12.12
CA ILE A 591 -15.37 13.72 10.92
C ILE A 591 -16.09 12.75 9.97
N MET A 592 -15.50 11.57 9.73
CA MET A 592 -16.13 10.56 8.87
C MET A 592 -17.46 10.06 9.46
N ARG A 593 -17.53 9.82 10.77
CA ARG A 593 -18.76 9.45 11.46
C ARG A 593 -19.83 10.52 11.27
N GLU A 594 -19.52 11.76 11.61
CA GLU A 594 -20.44 12.91 11.51
C GLU A 594 -20.97 13.08 10.08
N GLU A 595 -20.09 13.03 9.07
CA GLU A 595 -20.48 13.19 7.67
C GLU A 595 -21.28 12.00 7.13
N ILE A 596 -20.92 10.76 7.48
CA ILE A 596 -21.64 9.55 7.05
C ILE A 596 -23.03 9.52 7.68
N GLU A 597 -23.14 9.73 8.99
CA GLU A 597 -24.44 9.70 9.66
C GLU A 597 -25.36 10.82 9.17
N THR A 598 -24.82 12.04 9.00
CA THR A 598 -25.58 13.16 8.43
C THR A 598 -26.04 12.83 7.01
N GLY A 599 -25.14 12.30 6.17
CA GLY A 599 -25.47 11.89 4.81
C GLY A 599 -26.55 10.81 4.76
N MET A 600 -26.49 9.81 5.65
CA MET A 600 -27.51 8.76 5.76
C MET A 600 -28.88 9.33 6.15
N ARG A 601 -28.94 10.23 7.15
CA ARG A 601 -30.17 10.92 7.54
C ARG A 601 -30.79 11.67 6.36
N LEU A 602 -29.98 12.45 5.64
CA LEU A 602 -30.44 13.24 4.49
C LEU A 602 -30.80 12.37 3.27
N LEU A 603 -30.16 11.22 3.12
CA LEU A 603 -30.49 10.24 2.08
C LEU A 603 -31.80 9.48 2.40
N GLY A 604 -32.25 9.51 3.66
CA GLY A 604 -33.44 8.81 4.11
C GLY A 604 -33.19 7.35 4.47
N VAL A 605 -31.95 7.00 4.85
CA VAL A 605 -31.51 5.63 5.12
C VAL A 605 -30.97 5.54 6.54
N THR A 606 -31.32 4.48 7.29
CA THR A 606 -30.92 4.35 8.70
C THR A 606 -29.85 3.29 8.97
N ARG A 607 -29.58 2.40 8.02
CA ARG A 607 -28.57 1.33 8.18
C ARG A 607 -27.75 1.15 6.91
N ILE A 608 -26.48 0.77 7.04
CA ILE A 608 -25.58 0.61 5.89
C ILE A 608 -26.13 -0.40 4.87
N GLN A 609 -26.72 -1.51 5.31
CA GLN A 609 -27.30 -2.53 4.45
C GLN A 609 -28.47 -2.06 3.59
N ASP A 610 -29.09 -0.92 3.95
CA ASP A 610 -30.20 -0.33 3.21
C ASP A 610 -29.72 0.66 2.13
N LEU A 611 -28.41 0.94 2.05
CA LEU A 611 -27.81 1.65 0.92
C LEU A 611 -27.82 0.72 -0.30
N LYS A 612 -28.35 1.24 -1.41
CA LYS A 612 -28.66 0.47 -2.63
C LYS A 612 -28.36 1.30 -3.88
N PRO A 613 -28.16 0.67 -5.06
CA PRO A 613 -27.82 1.41 -6.28
C PRO A 613 -28.86 2.46 -6.67
N GLU A 614 -30.13 2.23 -6.36
CA GLU A 614 -31.21 3.19 -6.61
C GLU A 614 -31.08 4.53 -5.87
N HIS A 615 -30.27 4.59 -4.80
CA HIS A 615 -29.97 5.81 -4.07
C HIS A 615 -28.94 6.69 -4.78
N VAL A 616 -28.30 6.21 -5.85
CA VAL A 616 -27.31 6.95 -6.63
C VAL A 616 -27.65 6.87 -8.12
N LYS A 617 -27.43 7.98 -8.82
CA LYS A 617 -27.58 8.07 -10.28
C LYS A 617 -26.28 8.56 -10.88
N TYR A 618 -25.76 7.82 -11.85
CA TYR A 618 -24.70 8.32 -12.72
C TYR A 618 -25.26 9.42 -13.63
N MET A 619 -24.56 10.55 -13.69
CA MET A 619 -24.89 11.70 -14.52
C MET A 619 -23.66 12.10 -15.33
N ALA A 620 -23.65 11.76 -16.63
CA ALA A 620 -22.65 12.24 -17.57
C ALA A 620 -22.77 13.77 -17.71
N ARG A 621 -21.89 14.50 -17.01
CA ARG A 621 -21.77 15.95 -17.06
C ARG A 621 -20.29 16.30 -16.95
N GLU A 622 -19.90 17.42 -17.56
CA GLU A 622 -18.62 18.03 -17.22
C GLU A 622 -18.63 18.30 -15.69
N PRO A 623 -17.60 17.84 -14.95
CA PRO A 623 -17.51 18.15 -13.54
C PRO A 623 -17.59 19.66 -13.35
N ALA A 624 -18.36 20.13 -12.37
CA ALA A 624 -18.31 21.55 -12.01
C ALA A 624 -16.82 21.93 -11.78
N PRO A 625 -16.35 23.06 -12.34
CA PRO A 625 -14.97 23.48 -12.16
C PRO A 625 -14.66 23.54 -10.66
N VAL A 626 -13.46 23.13 -10.27
CA VAL A 626 -13.02 23.33 -8.88
C VAL A 626 -13.02 24.82 -8.61
N PRO A 627 -13.47 25.28 -7.43
CA PRO A 627 -13.19 26.64 -7.00
C PRO A 627 -11.71 26.92 -7.21
N SER A 628 -11.38 27.94 -8.00
CA SER A 628 -10.00 28.27 -8.35
C SER A 628 -9.17 28.42 -7.06
N PRO A 629 -7.94 27.88 -7.00
CA PRO A 629 -7.02 28.15 -5.89
C PRO A 629 -6.63 29.64 -5.78
N SER A 630 -7.00 30.49 -6.74
CA SER A 630 -6.74 31.93 -6.75
C SER A 630 -7.55 32.76 -5.72
N ALA A 631 -8.09 32.12 -4.69
CA ALA A 631 -8.68 32.78 -3.53
C ALA A 631 -8.05 32.19 -2.25
N GLU A 632 -6.72 32.18 -2.17
CA GLU A 632 -6.10 32.37 -0.86
C GLU A 632 -6.26 33.86 -0.52
N PRO A 633 -7.12 34.25 0.44
CA PRO A 633 -6.92 35.56 1.06
C PRO A 633 -5.52 35.52 1.66
N GLY A 634 -4.70 36.52 1.29
CA GLY A 634 -3.30 36.60 1.67
C GLY A 634 -3.07 36.25 3.14
N LEU A 635 -2.10 35.36 3.36
CA LEU A 635 -1.46 35.15 4.64
C LEU A 635 -0.86 36.45 5.18
#